data_AF-A0A0K1IRL5-F1
#
_entry.id   AF-A0A0K1IRL5-F1
#
_cell.length_a   1.000
_cell.length_b   1.000
_cell.length_c   1.000
_cell.angle_alpha   90.00
_cell.angle_beta   90.00
_cell.angle_gamma   90.00
#
_symmetry.space_group_name_H-M   'P 1'
#
loop_
_entity.id
_entity.type
_entity.pdbx_description
1 polymer ?
#
loop_
_entity_poly.entity_id
_entity_poly.type
_entity_poly.pdbx_seq_one_letter_code
_entity_poly.pdbx_strand_id
1 'polypeptide(L)'
;MRPPHLVVSLLVVVALSLPGAVAADGTVIDHSGEGLTLDAADDEHIHGTTSFSSGTLIGVRVKSVGDTHPFLVSKAVRVGENGTFDVTFDLSELSQLRGGPVQVSIRHNQQSIYQENATLVTHNMPGDSTLTPDVETTATTTETAPPSTATTTDSRSGFEVPGFGVGAGVAALCLASFAAYARF
;
A
#
# COMPACT_ATOMS: atom_id res chain seq x y z
N MET A 1 4.59 -47.92 53.17
CA MET A 1 5.41 -47.08 52.26
C MET A 1 4.98 -47.33 50.82
N ARG A 2 4.16 -46.43 50.27
CA ARG A 2 4.11 -45.96 48.86
C ARG A 2 2.97 -44.91 48.78
N PRO A 3 3.22 -43.71 48.27
CA PRO A 3 2.32 -42.57 48.43
C PRO A 3 1.16 -42.62 47.41
N PRO A 4 0.00 -42.02 47.73
CA PRO A 4 -1.03 -41.79 46.74
C PRO A 4 -0.56 -40.71 45.75
N HIS A 5 -0.64 -41.00 44.45
CA HIS A 5 -0.29 -40.07 43.38
C HIS A 5 -1.34 -38.96 43.31
N LEU A 6 -0.97 -37.81 43.84
CA LEU A 6 -1.71 -36.55 43.78
C LEU A 6 -1.60 -36.05 42.33
N VAL A 7 -2.67 -36.24 41.55
CA VAL A 7 -2.78 -35.69 40.18
C VAL A 7 -3.03 -34.19 40.31
N VAL A 8 -1.95 -33.41 40.21
CA VAL A 8 -2.02 -31.94 40.09
C VAL A 8 -2.35 -31.62 38.64
N SER A 9 -3.63 -31.39 38.36
CA SER A 9 -4.08 -30.83 37.08
C SER A 9 -3.64 -29.37 37.00
N LEU A 10 -2.51 -29.11 36.35
CA LEU A 10 -2.04 -27.76 36.02
C LEU A 10 -2.87 -27.21 34.85
N LEU A 11 -3.97 -26.53 35.17
CA LEU A 11 -4.74 -25.74 34.22
C LEU A 11 -3.95 -24.47 33.88
N VAL A 12 -3.13 -24.51 32.83
CA VAL A 12 -2.51 -23.30 32.27
C VAL A 12 -3.58 -22.57 31.47
N VAL A 13 -4.24 -21.60 32.11
CA VAL A 13 -5.02 -20.58 31.41
C VAL A 13 -4.02 -19.65 30.75
N VAL A 14 -3.70 -19.90 29.48
CA VAL A 14 -3.02 -18.92 28.63
C VAL A 14 -4.02 -17.80 28.37
N ALA A 15 -4.01 -16.78 29.23
CA ALA A 15 -4.62 -15.51 28.90
C ALA A 15 -3.80 -14.90 27.75
N LEU A 16 -4.30 -15.03 26.51
CA LEU A 16 -3.83 -14.20 25.41
C LEU A 16 -4.14 -12.75 25.76
N SER A 17 -3.20 -12.06 26.40
CA SER A 17 -3.21 -10.62 26.53
C SER A 17 -2.97 -10.03 25.14
N LEU A 18 -4.05 -9.85 24.38
CA LEU A 18 -4.04 -8.90 23.27
C LEU A 18 -3.78 -7.53 23.90
N PRO A 19 -2.74 -6.77 23.49
CA PRO A 19 -2.67 -5.37 23.83
C PRO A 19 -3.85 -4.68 23.16
N GLY A 20 -4.94 -4.52 23.91
CA GLY A 20 -6.03 -3.63 23.54
C GLY A 20 -5.46 -2.22 23.53
N ALA A 21 -5.27 -1.66 22.34
CA ALA A 21 -5.05 -0.24 22.20
C ALA A 21 -6.25 0.46 22.86
N VAL A 22 -5.98 1.33 23.84
CA VAL A 22 -7.01 2.23 24.35
C VAL A 22 -7.39 3.12 23.19
N ALA A 23 -8.52 2.83 22.55
CA ALA A 23 -9.11 3.76 21.60
C ALA A 23 -9.34 5.07 22.37
N ALA A 24 -8.86 6.20 21.85
CA ALA A 24 -9.41 7.47 22.28
C ALA A 24 -10.93 7.38 22.06
N ASP A 25 -11.71 7.49 23.14
CA ASP A 25 -13.17 7.30 23.15
C ASP A 25 -13.78 7.99 21.92
N GLY A 26 -14.23 7.20 20.95
CA GLY A 26 -14.89 7.68 19.71
C GLY A 26 -14.03 7.77 18.44
N THR A 27 -12.81 7.22 18.40
CA THR A 27 -12.12 7.00 17.09
C THR A 27 -12.47 5.64 16.51
N VAL A 28 -12.98 5.63 15.28
CA VAL A 28 -13.40 4.43 14.54
C VAL A 28 -13.02 4.58 13.07
N ILE A 29 -12.55 3.49 12.44
CA ILE A 29 -12.35 3.40 11.00
C ILE A 29 -13.58 2.72 10.40
N ASP A 30 -14.14 3.29 9.34
CA ASP A 30 -15.28 2.72 8.65
C ASP A 30 -14.80 1.61 7.72
N HIS A 31 -15.42 0.43 7.79
CA HIS A 31 -15.10 -0.68 6.90
C HIS A 31 -16.35 -1.49 6.57
N SER A 32 -16.32 -2.16 5.42
CA SER A 32 -17.36 -3.11 5.03
C SER A 32 -17.06 -4.50 5.58
N GLY A 33 -18.08 -5.21 6.06
CA GLY A 33 -17.94 -6.60 6.51
C GLY A 33 -17.38 -6.75 7.93
N GLU A 34 -16.70 -7.88 8.18
CA GLU A 34 -16.26 -8.29 9.52
C GLU A 34 -14.98 -7.60 10.01
N GLY A 35 -14.24 -6.93 9.12
CA GLY A 35 -13.02 -6.19 9.48
C GLY A 35 -12.49 -5.36 8.32
N LEU A 36 -11.50 -4.50 8.61
CA LEU A 36 -10.88 -3.64 7.62
C LEU A 36 -10.10 -4.46 6.57
N THR A 37 -10.41 -4.22 5.31
CA THR A 37 -9.71 -4.79 4.15
C THR A 37 -9.16 -3.62 3.33
N LEU A 38 -7.90 -3.72 2.91
CA LEU A 38 -7.24 -2.71 2.09
C LEU A 38 -6.81 -3.36 0.78
N ASP A 39 -7.09 -2.71 -0.34
CA ASP A 39 -6.56 -3.12 -1.63
C ASP A 39 -5.21 -2.45 -1.90
N ALA A 40 -4.29 -3.19 -2.52
CA ALA A 40 -3.00 -2.66 -2.93
C ALA A 40 -3.12 -1.85 -4.24
N ALA A 41 -3.93 -0.78 -4.21
CA ALA A 41 -4.18 0.15 -5.30
C ALA A 41 -3.58 1.54 -5.02
N ASP A 42 -3.50 2.43 -6.01
CA ASP A 42 -2.97 3.79 -5.85
C ASP A 42 -3.97 4.77 -5.20
N ASP A 43 -5.24 4.39 -5.16
CA ASP A 43 -6.38 5.16 -4.67
C ASP A 43 -7.09 4.51 -3.48
N GLU A 44 -6.38 3.76 -2.65
CA GLU A 44 -6.96 3.12 -1.45
C GLU A 44 -7.41 4.18 -0.43
N HIS A 45 -8.69 4.20 -0.09
CA HIS A 45 -9.25 5.16 0.86
C HIS A 45 -9.49 4.55 2.24
N ILE A 46 -8.96 5.22 3.27
CA ILE A 46 -9.30 4.93 4.66
C ILE A 46 -10.14 6.08 5.20
N HIS A 47 -11.41 5.78 5.50
CA HIS A 47 -12.36 6.72 6.09
C HIS A 47 -12.63 6.38 7.55
N GLY A 48 -13.01 7.39 8.32
CA GLY A 48 -13.46 7.15 9.68
C GLY A 48 -13.88 8.41 10.40
N THR A 49 -14.17 8.23 11.68
CA THR A 49 -14.57 9.30 12.60
C THR A 49 -13.67 9.33 13.83
N THR A 50 -13.53 10.50 14.42
CA THR A 50 -12.76 10.71 15.64
C THR A 50 -13.31 11.86 16.46
N SER A 51 -13.07 11.82 17.77
CA SER A 51 -13.51 12.86 18.72
C SER A 51 -12.65 14.13 18.71
N PHE A 52 -11.61 14.20 17.87
CA PHE A 52 -10.80 15.42 17.74
C PHE A 52 -11.57 16.53 17.02
N SER A 53 -11.26 17.77 17.38
CA SER A 53 -11.82 18.95 16.71
C SER A 53 -11.38 19.03 15.26
N SER A 54 -12.24 19.59 14.41
CA SER A 54 -11.89 19.95 13.03
C SER A 54 -10.59 20.76 12.97
N GLY A 55 -9.78 20.50 11.95
CA GLY A 55 -8.46 21.09 11.74
C GLY A 55 -7.32 20.41 12.50
N THR A 56 -7.61 19.47 13.42
CA THR A 56 -6.58 18.70 14.13
C THR A 56 -5.82 17.82 13.14
N LEU A 57 -4.48 17.82 13.21
CA LEU A 57 -3.64 16.98 12.37
C LEU A 57 -3.46 15.61 13.01
N ILE A 58 -3.99 14.57 12.36
CA ILE A 58 -3.80 13.17 12.75
C ILE A 58 -2.94 12.44 11.71
N GLY A 59 -2.28 11.37 12.13
CA GLY A 59 -1.50 10.50 11.27
C GLY A 59 -2.16 9.14 11.14
N VAL A 60 -2.44 8.70 9.93
CA VAL A 60 -2.87 7.33 9.64
C VAL A 60 -1.67 6.54 9.17
N ARG A 61 -1.45 5.36 9.77
CA ARG A 61 -0.30 4.51 9.47
C ARG A 61 -0.73 3.08 9.24
N VAL A 62 -0.31 2.52 8.12
CA VAL A 62 -0.43 1.10 7.77
C VAL A 62 0.93 0.44 7.93
N LYS A 63 0.98 -0.66 8.66
CA LYS A 63 2.22 -1.42 8.94
C LYS A 63 1.98 -2.90 8.68
N SER A 64 2.92 -3.57 8.03
CA SER A 64 2.89 -5.04 7.90
C SER A 64 2.97 -5.75 9.25
N VAL A 65 2.34 -6.92 9.35
CA VAL A 65 2.53 -7.85 10.46
C VAL A 65 3.42 -9.01 10.00
N GLY A 66 4.48 -9.30 10.76
CA GLY A 66 5.47 -10.32 10.43
C GLY A 66 6.67 -9.78 9.64
N ASP A 67 7.60 -10.69 9.32
CA ASP A 67 8.94 -10.33 8.82
C ASP A 67 9.17 -10.65 7.33
N THR A 68 8.21 -11.29 6.66
CA THR A 68 8.38 -11.76 5.27
C THR A 68 8.60 -10.60 4.30
N HIS A 69 7.84 -9.51 4.45
CA HIS A 69 7.99 -8.27 3.68
C HIS A 69 7.64 -7.07 4.57
N PRO A 70 8.58 -6.55 5.36
CA PRO A 70 8.31 -5.45 6.28
C PRO A 70 8.08 -4.15 5.51
N PHE A 71 6.94 -3.50 5.75
CA PHE A 71 6.67 -2.17 5.22
C PHE A 71 5.94 -1.29 6.23
N LEU A 72 6.03 0.02 6.00
CA LEU A 72 5.34 1.03 6.79
C LEU A 72 5.02 2.20 5.88
N VAL A 73 3.73 2.47 5.72
CA VAL A 73 3.23 3.64 4.98
C VAL A 73 2.50 4.54 5.98
N SER A 74 2.69 5.85 5.90
CA SER A 74 2.06 6.80 6.81
C SER A 74 1.69 8.08 6.07
N LYS A 75 0.49 8.57 6.33
CA LYS A 75 0.04 9.89 5.86
C LYS A 75 -0.52 10.69 7.02
N ALA A 76 -0.38 12.01 6.92
CA ALA A 76 -1.02 12.95 7.82
C ALA A 76 -2.23 13.56 7.13
N VAL A 77 -3.34 13.68 7.85
CA VAL A 77 -4.60 14.25 7.39
C VAL A 77 -5.16 15.17 8.47
N ARG A 78 -5.88 16.21 8.05
CA ARG A 78 -6.63 17.06 8.98
C ARG A 78 -8.03 16.50 9.18
N VAL A 79 -8.46 16.44 10.43
CA VAL A 79 -9.84 16.10 10.77
C VAL A 79 -10.77 17.15 10.16
N GLY A 80 -11.78 16.69 9.46
CA GLY A 80 -12.83 17.49 8.84
C GLY A 80 -13.90 17.92 9.82
N GLU A 81 -14.98 18.48 9.28
CA GLU A 81 -16.17 18.79 10.07
C GLU A 81 -16.79 17.51 10.64
N ASN A 82 -17.42 17.62 11.82
CA ASN A 82 -18.01 16.48 12.54
C ASN A 82 -17.01 15.37 12.94
N GLY A 83 -15.71 15.65 12.95
CA GLY A 83 -14.70 14.67 13.38
C GLY A 83 -14.38 13.62 12.32
N THR A 84 -14.81 13.80 11.06
CA THR A 84 -14.51 12.84 9.99
C THR A 84 -13.07 12.97 9.52
N PHE A 85 -12.51 11.89 8.98
CA PHE A 85 -11.26 11.95 8.23
C PHE A 85 -11.32 11.01 7.03
N ASP A 86 -10.59 11.40 6.00
CA ASP A 86 -10.52 10.70 4.71
C ASP A 86 -9.07 10.81 4.22
N VAL A 87 -8.43 9.66 4.03
CA VAL A 87 -7.05 9.64 3.55
C VAL A 87 -6.91 8.62 2.43
N THR A 88 -6.43 9.09 1.29
CA THR A 88 -6.02 8.25 0.16
C THR A 88 -4.57 7.83 0.31
N PHE A 89 -4.32 6.53 0.25
CA PHE A 89 -3.01 5.91 0.22
C PHE A 89 -2.70 5.37 -1.17
N ASP A 90 -1.47 5.56 -1.60
CA ASP A 90 -0.92 4.81 -2.72
C ASP A 90 -0.23 3.56 -2.18
N LEU A 91 -0.85 2.40 -2.39
CA LEU A 91 -0.39 1.07 -2.01
C LEU A 91 -0.05 0.21 -3.24
N SER A 92 -0.01 0.81 -4.44
CA SER A 92 0.21 0.11 -5.70
C SER A 92 1.55 -0.64 -5.76
N GLU A 93 2.59 -0.12 -5.10
CA GLU A 93 3.90 -0.78 -4.98
C GLU A 93 3.81 -2.11 -4.18
N LEU A 94 2.84 -2.23 -3.28
CA LEU A 94 2.63 -3.44 -2.48
C LEU A 94 1.88 -4.53 -3.26
N SER A 95 1.29 -4.19 -4.41
CA SER A 95 0.46 -5.10 -5.21
C SER A 95 1.23 -6.33 -5.72
N GLN A 96 2.55 -6.21 -5.86
CA GLN A 96 3.46 -7.29 -6.28
C GLN A 96 3.94 -8.13 -5.09
N LEU A 97 3.76 -7.65 -3.86
CA LEU A 97 4.16 -8.39 -2.65
C LEU A 97 3.07 -9.39 -2.27
N ARG A 98 3.43 -10.33 -1.41
CA ARG A 98 2.47 -11.27 -0.83
C ARG A 98 1.58 -10.53 0.17
N GLY A 99 0.28 -10.45 -0.11
CA GLY A 99 -0.73 -9.92 0.80
C GLY A 99 -0.85 -10.70 2.12
N GLY A 100 -1.63 -10.16 3.05
CA GLY A 100 -1.78 -10.75 4.38
C GLY A 100 -2.12 -9.74 5.48
N PRO A 101 -1.90 -10.11 6.75
CA PRO A 101 -2.28 -9.28 7.88
C PRO A 101 -1.43 -8.01 7.97
N VAL A 102 -2.09 -6.89 8.15
CA VAL A 102 -1.50 -5.58 8.40
C VAL A 102 -2.17 -4.95 9.61
N GLN A 103 -1.58 -3.87 10.10
CA GLN A 103 -2.07 -3.12 11.24
C GLN A 103 -2.21 -1.67 10.85
N VAL A 104 -3.43 -1.14 10.99
CA VAL A 104 -3.74 0.26 10.77
C VAL A 104 -3.79 0.96 12.13
N SER A 105 -3.13 2.09 12.24
CA SER A 105 -3.04 2.88 13.46
C SER A 105 -3.31 4.35 13.18
N ILE A 106 -4.19 4.95 13.96
CA ILE A 106 -4.39 6.39 13.99
C ILE A 106 -3.52 6.95 15.11
N ARG A 107 -2.81 8.02 14.80
CA ARG A 107 -1.83 8.64 15.68
C ARG A 107 -2.09 10.13 15.81
N HIS A 108 -1.84 10.66 17.00
CA HIS A 108 -1.83 12.09 17.27
C HIS A 108 -0.59 12.40 18.12
N ASN A 109 0.18 13.44 17.78
CA ASN A 109 1.42 13.80 18.47
C ASN A 109 2.37 12.61 18.70
N GLN A 110 2.56 11.78 17.68
CA GLN A 110 3.40 10.57 17.71
C GLN A 110 2.91 9.43 18.63
N GLN A 111 1.74 9.57 19.29
CA GLN A 111 1.14 8.51 20.09
C GLN A 111 0.06 7.78 19.29
N SER A 112 -0.01 6.45 19.40
CA SER A 112 -1.11 5.68 18.81
C SER A 112 -2.35 5.84 19.68
N ILE A 113 -3.42 6.34 19.09
CA ILE A 113 -4.70 6.62 19.75
C ILE A 113 -5.80 5.63 19.34
N TYR A 114 -5.61 4.94 18.22
CA TYR A 114 -6.48 3.87 17.76
C TYR A 114 -5.63 2.89 16.95
N GLN A 115 -6.00 1.62 16.99
CA GLN A 115 -5.31 0.58 16.24
C GLN A 115 -6.26 -0.57 15.96
N GLU A 116 -6.22 -1.06 14.72
CA GLU A 116 -7.00 -2.20 14.27
C GLU A 116 -6.16 -3.09 13.35
N ASN A 117 -6.49 -4.37 13.32
CA ASN A 117 -5.91 -5.30 12.34
C ASN A 117 -6.72 -5.21 11.05
N ALA A 118 -6.01 -5.25 9.93
CA ALA A 118 -6.62 -5.27 8.61
C ALA A 118 -5.99 -6.37 7.76
N THR A 119 -6.61 -6.69 6.64
CA THR A 119 -6.04 -7.59 5.64
C THR A 119 -5.72 -6.81 4.37
N LEU A 120 -4.46 -6.86 3.94
CA LEU A 120 -4.02 -6.29 2.67
C LEU A 120 -4.20 -7.33 1.57
N VAL A 121 -4.97 -6.96 0.55
CA VAL A 121 -5.26 -7.74 -0.64
C VAL A 121 -4.31 -7.30 -1.76
N THR A 122 -3.73 -8.26 -2.45
CA THR A 122 -2.66 -8.05 -3.46
C THR A 122 -2.84 -9.06 -4.59
N HIS A 123 -2.16 -8.87 -5.73
CA HIS A 123 -2.13 -9.87 -6.81
C HIS A 123 -1.56 -11.23 -6.38
N ASN A 124 -0.62 -11.23 -5.42
CA ASN A 124 0.03 -12.43 -4.89
C ASN A 124 -0.59 -12.92 -3.57
N MET A 125 -1.90 -12.68 -3.36
CA MET A 125 -2.67 -13.22 -2.24
C MET A 125 -2.69 -14.77 -2.30
N PRO A 126 -2.56 -15.49 -1.16
CA PRO A 126 -2.62 -16.96 -1.17
C PRO A 126 -3.95 -17.47 -1.75
N GLY A 127 -3.89 -18.55 -2.53
CA GLY A 127 -5.06 -19.06 -3.27
C GLY A 127 -6.24 -19.54 -2.43
N ASP A 128 -6.04 -19.77 -1.13
CA ASP A 128 -7.12 -20.10 -0.19
C ASP A 128 -7.87 -18.86 0.34
N SER A 129 -7.43 -17.65 -0.01
CA SER A 129 -8.09 -16.41 0.38
C SER A 129 -9.38 -16.19 -0.41
N THR A 130 -10.44 -15.80 0.28
CA THR A 130 -11.71 -15.38 -0.34
C THR A 130 -11.72 -13.90 -0.73
N LEU A 131 -10.64 -13.17 -0.45
CA LEU A 131 -10.47 -11.77 -0.82
C LEU A 131 -9.92 -11.69 -2.24
N THR A 132 -10.61 -10.95 -3.10
CA THR A 132 -10.20 -10.74 -4.49
C THR A 132 -9.73 -9.30 -4.61
N PRO A 133 -8.52 -9.02 -5.12
CA PRO A 133 -8.13 -7.65 -5.42
C PRO A 133 -9.08 -7.11 -6.47
N ASP A 134 -9.69 -5.96 -6.20
CA ASP A 134 -10.43 -5.23 -7.23
C ASP A 134 -9.42 -4.57 -8.16
N VAL A 135 -8.85 -5.37 -9.06
CA VAL A 135 -8.09 -4.83 -10.17
C VAL A 135 -9.14 -4.36 -11.16
N GLU A 136 -9.55 -3.08 -11.03
CA GLU A 136 -10.25 -2.44 -12.13
C GLU A 136 -9.33 -2.60 -13.34
N THR A 137 -9.72 -3.49 -14.24
CA THR A 137 -9.02 -3.69 -15.50
C THR A 137 -9.19 -2.38 -16.23
N THR A 138 -8.23 -1.47 -16.06
CA THR A 138 -8.10 -0.28 -16.89
C THR A 138 -7.96 -0.83 -18.29
N ALA A 139 -9.08 -0.85 -19.02
CA ALA A 139 -9.10 -1.18 -20.42
C ALA A 139 -8.03 -0.31 -21.07
N THR A 140 -7.06 -0.95 -21.70
CA THR A 140 -6.12 -0.29 -22.60
C THR A 140 -6.94 0.54 -23.58
N THR A 141 -7.04 1.84 -23.32
CA THR A 141 -7.52 2.80 -24.29
C THR A 141 -6.38 2.93 -25.29
N THR A 142 -6.49 2.17 -26.37
CA THR A 142 -5.77 2.47 -27.61
C THR A 142 -6.24 3.84 -28.08
N GLU A 143 -5.58 4.89 -27.62
CA GLU A 143 -5.70 6.21 -28.23
C GLU A 143 -5.04 6.11 -29.61
N THR A 144 -5.91 5.90 -30.60
CA THR A 144 -5.58 6.02 -32.02
C THR A 144 -5.14 7.45 -32.26
N ALA A 145 -3.83 7.65 -32.38
CA ALA A 145 -3.25 8.92 -32.79
C ALA A 145 -3.89 9.38 -34.12
N PRO A 146 -4.25 10.66 -34.28
CA PRO A 146 -4.64 11.18 -35.58
C PRO A 146 -3.44 11.10 -36.53
N PRO A 147 -3.61 10.71 -37.81
CA PRO A 147 -2.52 10.79 -38.76
C PRO A 147 -2.18 12.26 -39.01
N SER A 148 -1.04 12.71 -38.48
CA SER A 148 -0.33 13.85 -39.03
C SER A 148 0.38 13.40 -40.30
N THR A 149 -0.15 13.84 -41.43
CA THR A 149 0.51 13.81 -42.72
C THR A 149 1.80 14.62 -42.64
N ALA A 150 2.95 13.94 -42.59
CA ALA A 150 4.25 14.52 -42.86
C ALA A 150 4.79 13.93 -44.16
N THR A 151 4.80 14.77 -45.19
CA THR A 151 5.42 14.58 -46.51
C THR A 151 6.92 14.32 -46.37
N THR A 152 7.48 13.39 -47.16
CA THR A 152 8.69 13.55 -48.03
C THR A 152 9.34 12.17 -48.34
N THR A 153 9.08 11.66 -49.55
CA THR A 153 10.04 11.34 -50.64
C THR A 153 11.51 11.13 -50.19
N ASP A 154 12.29 10.09 -50.49
CA ASP A 154 12.32 9.11 -51.57
C ASP A 154 13.40 8.03 -51.25
N SER A 155 13.24 6.88 -51.92
CA SER A 155 14.31 6.11 -52.57
C SER A 155 15.24 5.16 -51.81
N ARG A 156 14.95 3.88 -52.10
CA ARG A 156 15.87 2.76 -52.42
C ARG A 156 16.65 2.12 -51.27
N SER A 157 16.13 1.00 -50.78
CA SER A 157 16.65 -0.36 -51.08
C SER A 157 15.98 -1.34 -50.11
N GLY A 158 15.45 -2.44 -50.63
CA GLY A 158 14.58 -3.35 -49.89
C GLY A 158 15.25 -4.03 -48.70
N PHE A 159 14.43 -4.32 -47.68
CA PHE A 159 14.16 -5.66 -47.13
C PHE A 159 13.35 -5.47 -45.84
N GLU A 160 12.04 -5.77 -45.89
CA GLU A 160 11.24 -5.95 -44.67
C GLU A 160 11.51 -7.34 -44.10
N VAL A 161 11.93 -7.40 -42.83
CA VAL A 161 11.87 -8.62 -42.01
C VAL A 161 11.17 -8.28 -40.70
N PRO A 162 10.00 -8.87 -40.42
CA PRO A 162 9.48 -8.91 -39.07
C PRO A 162 10.07 -10.14 -38.35
N GLY A 163 10.91 -9.93 -37.33
CA GLY A 163 11.32 -11.04 -36.46
C GLY A 163 12.62 -10.82 -35.69
N PHE A 164 12.51 -10.94 -34.36
CA PHE A 164 13.53 -11.28 -33.35
C PHE A 164 15.01 -10.91 -33.60
N GLY A 165 15.59 -10.12 -32.70
CA GLY A 165 17.06 -10.06 -32.53
C GLY A 165 17.50 -8.82 -31.77
N VAL A 166 17.86 -8.90 -30.49
CA VAL A 166 19.24 -9.15 -30.03
C VAL A 166 20.21 -8.02 -30.42
N GLY A 167 20.58 -7.23 -29.42
CA GLY A 167 21.96 -7.12 -28.93
C GLY A 167 22.96 -6.23 -29.68
N ALA A 168 23.72 -5.49 -28.86
CA ALA A 168 25.02 -4.88 -29.11
C ALA A 168 25.06 -3.75 -30.16
N GLY A 169 25.70 -2.61 -29.95
CA GLY A 169 26.55 -2.15 -28.86
C GLY A 169 27.34 -0.91 -29.31
N VAL A 170 28.09 -0.36 -28.36
CA VAL A 170 29.39 0.31 -28.55
C VAL A 170 29.41 1.71 -29.22
N ALA A 171 29.39 2.71 -28.33
CA ALA A 171 30.45 3.70 -28.08
C ALA A 171 30.58 5.01 -28.88
N ALA A 172 31.20 5.95 -28.13
CA ALA A 172 32.05 7.07 -28.54
C ALA A 172 31.32 8.35 -29.00
N LEU A 173 31.74 9.59 -28.69
CA LEU A 173 32.79 10.21 -27.87
C LEU A 173 32.60 11.74 -28.05
N CYS A 174 33.11 12.55 -27.10
CA CYS A 174 33.42 13.99 -27.19
C CYS A 174 32.28 15.02 -27.05
N LEU A 175 32.44 16.21 -26.43
CA LEU A 175 33.39 16.81 -25.47
C LEU A 175 32.76 18.16 -25.04
N ALA A 176 33.02 18.59 -23.78
CA ALA A 176 33.02 19.94 -23.19
C ALA A 176 32.18 21.09 -23.84
N SER A 177 31.44 21.88 -23.04
CA SER A 177 32.00 23.11 -22.44
C SER A 177 31.17 23.66 -21.27
N PHE A 178 31.90 24.17 -20.29
CA PHE A 178 31.47 24.98 -19.15
C PHE A 178 30.56 26.16 -19.52
N ALA A 179 29.51 26.39 -18.72
CA ALA A 179 29.13 27.73 -18.29
C ALA A 179 28.47 27.63 -16.91
N ALA A 180 29.29 27.86 -15.89
CA ALA A 180 28.84 28.13 -14.54
C ALA A 180 27.99 29.40 -14.53
N TYR A 181 26.83 29.35 -13.90
CA TYR A 181 26.25 30.52 -13.24
C TYR A 181 25.58 30.07 -11.94
N ALA A 182 26.41 29.85 -10.93
CA ALA A 182 26.07 30.24 -9.57
C ALA A 182 26.47 31.74 -9.47
N ARG A 183 25.89 32.61 -8.66
CA ARG A 183 25.36 32.42 -7.31
C ARG A 183 24.83 33.79 -6.84
N PHE A 184 24.10 33.75 -5.72
CA PHE A 184 23.86 34.83 -4.73
C PHE A 184 22.78 35.86 -5.05
#